data_AF-A0A0N1PCK1-F1
#
_entry.id   AF-A0A0N1PCK1-F1
#
_cell.length_a   1.000
_cell.length_b   1.000
_cell.length_c   1.000
_cell.angle_alpha   90.00
_cell.angle_beta   90.00
_cell.angle_gamma   90.00
#
_symmetry.space_group_name_H-M   'P 1'
#
loop_
_entity.id
_entity.type
_entity.pdbx_description
1 polymer ?
#
loop_
_entity_poly.entity_id
_entity_poly.type
_entity_poly.pdbx_seq_one_letter_code
_entity_poly.pdbx_strand_id
1 'polypeptide(L)'
;MLRRSGRLLVRLPKTRRPRERPWEIFNTRDYGFHEGSQNHYMWFGAATIFLAMLMFEVYQQVQRVLQRGDTCPACEAARAHYRKRVEERDRESDAARQHDEAMRLLRSSVRR
;
A
#
# COMPACT_ATOMS: atom_id res chain seq x y z
N MET A 1 48.28 -19.90 74.09
CA MET A 1 48.23 -18.42 74.05
C MET A 1 47.48 -17.99 72.79
N LEU A 2 46.20 -17.63 72.90
CA LEU A 2 45.41 -17.15 71.77
C LEU A 2 45.20 -15.64 71.92
N ARG A 3 45.88 -14.88 71.04
CA ARG A 3 45.79 -13.42 70.92
C ARG A 3 44.33 -13.02 70.67
N ARG A 4 43.74 -12.24 71.57
CA ARG A 4 42.47 -11.54 71.34
C ARG A 4 42.69 -10.45 70.28
N SER A 5 42.13 -10.63 69.09
CA SER A 5 41.97 -9.55 68.10
C SER A 5 40.82 -8.65 68.56
N GLY A 6 41.16 -7.48 69.09
CA GLY A 6 40.19 -6.44 69.44
C GLY A 6 39.47 -5.95 68.18
N ARG A 7 38.14 -6.07 68.15
CA ARG A 7 37.30 -5.48 67.10
C ARG A 7 37.31 -3.96 67.27
N LEU A 8 38.13 -3.27 66.49
CA LEU A 8 38.00 -1.83 66.27
C LEU A 8 36.68 -1.57 65.54
N LEU A 9 35.70 -1.02 66.26
CA LEU A 9 34.46 -0.50 65.69
C LEU A 9 34.77 0.78 64.90
N VAL A 10 35.16 0.62 63.63
CA VAL A 10 35.30 1.76 62.72
C VAL A 10 33.89 2.24 62.36
N ARG A 11 33.59 3.49 62.71
CA ARG A 11 32.32 4.14 62.37
C ARG A 11 32.29 4.37 60.86
N LEU A 12 31.51 3.59 60.12
CA LEU A 12 31.27 3.83 58.70
C LEU A 12 30.71 5.25 58.52
N PRO A 13 31.18 6.03 57.52
CA PRO A 13 30.62 7.34 57.26
C PRO A 13 29.13 7.20 56.99
N LYS A 14 28.31 8.07 57.60
CA LYS A 14 26.87 8.09 57.38
C LYS A 14 26.61 8.13 55.88
N THR A 15 26.15 7.01 55.31
CA THR A 15 25.59 7.00 53.98
C THR A 15 24.48 8.04 53.98
N ARG A 16 24.57 9.06 53.13
CA ARG A 16 23.46 9.98 52.91
C ARG A 16 22.28 9.10 52.52
N ARG A 17 21.25 9.01 53.38
CA ARG A 17 19.97 8.40 52.98
C ARG A 17 19.58 9.07 51.66
N PRO A 18 19.24 8.32 50.59
CA PRO A 18 18.62 8.94 49.43
C PRO A 18 17.45 9.75 49.97
N ARG A 19 17.48 11.07 49.81
CA ARG A 19 16.33 11.91 50.19
C ARG A 19 15.11 11.30 49.50
N GLU A 20 14.04 11.15 50.25
CA GLU A 20 12.79 10.45 49.94
C GLU A 20 12.02 11.05 48.76
N ARG A 21 12.66 11.17 47.60
CA ARG A 21 11.99 11.53 46.34
C ARG A 21 12.49 10.60 45.24
N PRO A 22 12.05 9.33 45.26
CA PRO A 22 12.38 8.36 44.20
C PRO A 22 11.96 8.86 42.81
N TRP A 23 11.01 9.78 42.75
CA TRP A 23 10.42 10.33 41.52
C TRP A 23 11.22 11.46 40.88
N GLU A 24 12.12 12.14 41.60
CA GLU A 24 12.94 13.24 41.02
C GLU A 24 14.07 12.71 40.13
N ILE A 25 14.57 11.49 40.39
CA ILE A 25 15.56 10.82 39.52
C ILE A 25 14.94 10.41 38.17
N PHE A 26 13.62 10.26 38.11
CA PHE A 26 12.86 9.98 36.89
C PHE A 26 12.21 11.24 36.27
N ASN A 27 12.41 12.42 36.86
CA ASN A 27 11.94 13.66 36.28
C ASN A 27 12.95 14.14 35.23
N THR A 28 12.90 13.51 34.05
CA THR A 28 13.74 13.83 32.87
C THR A 28 13.66 15.30 32.44
N ARG A 29 12.64 16.02 32.93
CA ARG A 29 12.45 17.45 32.74
C ARG A 29 13.53 18.32 33.40
N ASP A 30 14.06 17.93 34.56
CA ASP A 30 15.01 18.77 35.32
C ASP A 30 16.47 18.57 34.88
N TYR A 31 16.76 17.46 34.19
CA TYR A 31 18.10 17.12 33.69
C TYR A 31 18.28 17.46 32.19
N GLY A 32 17.32 18.14 31.56
CA GLY A 32 17.38 18.46 30.13
C GLY A 32 17.28 17.23 29.22
N PHE A 33 16.93 16.06 29.75
CA PHE A 33 16.68 14.85 28.98
C PHE A 33 15.31 14.96 28.29
N HIS A 34 15.26 15.78 27.24
CA HIS A 34 14.22 15.70 26.21
C HIS A 34 14.33 14.42 25.36
N GLU A 35 15.31 13.57 25.63
CA GLU A 35 15.75 12.41 24.83
C GLU A 35 14.67 11.34 24.62
N GLY A 36 13.61 11.30 25.44
CA GLY A 36 12.47 10.41 25.21
C GLY A 36 11.36 10.97 24.31
N SER A 37 11.36 12.28 24.06
CA SER A 37 10.24 13.01 23.38
C SER A 37 10.64 13.71 22.08
N GLN A 38 11.94 13.79 21.79
CA GLN A 38 12.48 14.60 20.69
C GLN A 38 12.58 13.82 19.38
N ASN A 39 11.45 13.40 18.80
CA ASN A 39 11.36 13.40 17.33
C ASN A 39 9.96 13.34 16.72
N HIS A 40 8.92 13.78 17.43
CA HIS A 40 7.59 13.89 16.82
C HIS A 40 7.62 14.76 15.55
N TYR A 41 8.45 15.79 15.50
CA TYR A 41 8.67 16.61 14.30
C TYR A 41 9.39 15.87 13.17
N MET A 42 10.37 15.00 13.46
CA MET A 42 10.98 14.15 12.43
C MET A 42 9.99 13.13 11.90
N TRP A 43 9.21 12.47 12.76
CA TRP A 43 8.19 11.52 12.33
C TRP A 43 7.09 12.19 11.52
N PHE A 44 6.64 13.37 11.96
CA PHE A 44 5.69 14.19 11.21
C PHE A 44 6.28 14.61 9.86
N GLY A 45 7.52 15.11 9.83
CA GLY A 45 8.22 15.49 8.60
C GLY A 45 8.43 14.31 7.65
N ALA A 46 8.76 13.12 8.16
CA ALA A 46 8.85 11.92 7.35
C ALA A 46 7.47 11.57 6.76
N ALA A 47 6.42 11.55 7.59
CA ALA A 47 5.07 11.25 7.14
C ALA A 47 4.58 12.24 6.06
N THR A 48 4.88 13.54 6.19
CA THR A 48 4.51 14.54 5.19
C THR A 48 5.27 14.34 3.88
N ILE A 49 6.56 14.00 3.91
CA ILE A 49 7.34 13.69 2.70
C ILE A 49 6.76 12.46 2.00
N PHE A 50 6.53 11.36 2.72
CA PHE A 50 5.94 10.15 2.16
C PHE A 50 4.55 10.41 1.57
N LEU A 51 3.72 11.18 2.27
CA LEU A 51 2.40 11.54 1.76
C LEU A 51 2.50 12.40 0.50
N ALA A 52 3.42 13.37 0.44
CA ALA A 52 3.63 14.19 -0.75
C ALA A 52 4.10 13.35 -1.95
N MET A 53 5.01 12.41 -1.74
CA MET A 53 5.45 11.47 -2.79
C MET A 53 4.28 10.60 -3.27
N LEU A 54 3.48 10.04 -2.36
CA LEU A 54 2.32 9.24 -2.71
C LEU A 54 1.29 10.05 -3.52
N MET A 55 0.98 11.27 -3.08
CA MET A 55 0.06 12.17 -3.77
C MET A 55 0.57 12.54 -5.17
N PHE A 56 1.89 12.69 -5.33
CA PHE A 56 2.50 12.95 -6.63
C PHE A 56 2.36 11.75 -7.57
N GLU A 57 2.56 10.52 -7.09
CA GLU A 57 2.32 9.32 -7.89
C GLU A 57 0.85 9.18 -8.30
N VAL A 58 -0.07 9.39 -7.36
CA VAL A 58 -1.52 9.39 -7.65
C VAL A 58 -1.86 10.44 -8.70
N TYR A 59 -1.33 11.66 -8.57
CA TYR A 59 -1.51 12.72 -9.55
C TYR A 59 -1.02 12.29 -10.94
N GLN A 60 0.17 11.70 -11.04
CA GLN A 60 0.69 11.20 -12.33
C GLN A 60 -0.20 10.10 -12.91
N GLN A 61 -0.69 9.17 -12.09
CA GLN A 61 -1.58 8.11 -12.56
C GLN A 61 -2.91 8.69 -13.06
N VAL A 62 -3.49 9.64 -12.34
CA VAL A 62 -4.72 10.34 -12.76
C VAL A 62 -4.48 11.08 -14.07
N GLN A 63 -3.37 11.81 -14.21
CA GLN A 63 -3.05 12.48 -15.47
C GLN A 63 -2.91 11.49 -16.63
N ARG A 64 -2.27 10.33 -16.43
CA ARG A 64 -2.20 9.27 -17.45
C ARG A 64 -3.58 8.71 -17.82
N VAL A 65 -4.45 8.53 -16.85
CA VAL A 65 -5.84 8.08 -17.08
C VAL A 65 -6.62 9.12 -17.87
N LEU A 66 -6.53 10.40 -17.49
CA LEU A 66 -7.19 11.50 -18.19
C LEU A 66 -6.65 11.69 -19.61
N GLN A 67 -5.33 11.59 -19.81
CA GLN A 67 -4.70 11.69 -21.13
C GLN A 67 -5.04 10.52 -22.05
N ARG A 68 -5.27 9.31 -21.52
CA ARG A 68 -5.78 8.16 -22.31
C ARG A 68 -7.23 8.39 -22.79
N GLY A 69 -7.99 9.26 -22.12
CA GLY A 69 -9.41 9.51 -22.42
C GLY A 69 -10.34 8.42 -21.88
N ASP A 70 -11.63 8.47 -22.28
CA ASP A 70 -12.72 7.57 -21.86
C ASP A 70 -12.59 6.10 -22.33
N THR A 71 -11.38 5.64 -22.63
CA THR A 71 -11.11 4.25 -22.94
C THR A 71 -10.56 3.54 -21.72
N CYS A 72 -11.44 3.34 -20.74
CA CYS A 72 -11.19 2.34 -19.70
C CYS A 72 -10.85 1.00 -20.38
N PRO A 73 -9.80 0.27 -19.95
CA PRO A 73 -9.44 -1.02 -20.54
C PRO A 73 -10.58 -2.04 -20.45
N ALA A 74 -11.44 -1.95 -19.42
CA ALA A 74 -12.65 -2.77 -19.34
C ALA A 74 -13.67 -2.39 -20.42
N CYS A 75 -13.83 -1.11 -20.73
CA CYS A 75 -14.70 -0.63 -21.79
C CYS A 75 -14.17 -1.00 -23.18
N GLU A 76 -12.86 -0.95 -23.40
CA GLU A 76 -12.24 -1.43 -24.64
C GLU A 76 -12.38 -2.94 -24.81
N ALA A 77 -12.15 -3.71 -23.74
CA ALA A 77 -12.35 -5.16 -23.75
C ALA A 77 -13.81 -5.51 -24.06
N ALA A 78 -14.77 -4.81 -23.45
CA ALA A 78 -16.19 -4.99 -23.75
C ALA A 78 -16.51 -4.65 -25.22
N ARG A 79 -16.01 -3.52 -25.75
CA ARG A 79 -16.19 -3.15 -27.17
C ARG A 79 -15.55 -4.17 -28.12
N ALA A 80 -14.38 -4.69 -27.80
CA ALA A 80 -13.72 -5.74 -28.59
C ALA A 80 -14.52 -7.04 -28.58
N HIS A 81 -15.01 -7.46 -27.41
CA HIS A 81 -15.85 -8.64 -27.28
C HIS A 81 -17.19 -8.51 -28.04
N TYR A 82 -17.83 -7.34 -28.00
CA TYR A 82 -19.02 -7.07 -28.80
C TYR A 82 -18.74 -7.08 -30.30
N ARG A 83 -17.64 -6.46 -30.76
CA ARG A 83 -17.23 -6.49 -32.17
C ARG A 83 -17.04 -7.93 -32.67
N LYS A 84 -16.33 -8.75 -31.89
CA LYS A 84 -16.13 -10.17 -32.23
C LYS A 84 -17.45 -10.94 -32.36
N ARG A 85 -18.41 -10.72 -31.44
CA ARG A 85 -19.74 -11.35 -31.52
C ARG A 85 -20.54 -10.92 -32.75
N VAL A 86 -20.43 -9.67 -33.15
CA VAL A 86 -21.08 -9.18 -34.38
C VAL A 86 -20.45 -9.82 -35.61
N GLU A 87 -19.11 -9.85 -35.68
CA GLU A 87 -18.38 -10.48 -36.78
C GLU A 87 -18.70 -11.98 -36.93
N GLU A 88 -18.82 -12.70 -35.81
CA GLU A 88 -19.21 -14.12 -35.82
C GLU A 88 -20.63 -14.30 -36.34
N ARG A 89 -21.58 -13.47 -35.89
CA ARG A 89 -22.96 -13.51 -36.36
C ARG A 89 -23.09 -13.17 -37.85
N ASP A 90 -22.31 -12.22 -38.33
CA ASP A 90 -22.31 -11.83 -39.75
C ASP A 90 -21.78 -12.99 -40.62
N ARG A 91 -20.70 -13.67 -40.18
CA ARG A 91 -20.19 -14.86 -40.86
C ARG A 91 -21.20 -16.00 -40.92
N GLU A 92 -21.90 -16.27 -39.81
CA GLU A 92 -22.96 -17.29 -39.78
C GLU A 92 -24.11 -16.94 -40.74
N SER A 93 -24.50 -15.65 -40.78
CA SER A 93 -25.57 -15.17 -41.65
C SER A 93 -25.19 -15.27 -43.13
N ASP A 94 -23.94 -14.94 -43.48
CA ASP A 94 -23.44 -15.07 -44.85
C ASP A 94 -23.29 -16.53 -45.27
N ALA A 95 -22.82 -17.41 -44.37
CA ALA A 95 -22.77 -18.85 -44.63
C ALA A 95 -24.16 -19.45 -44.87
N ALA A 96 -25.17 -19.03 -44.09
CA ALA A 96 -26.55 -19.46 -44.29
C ALA A 96 -27.11 -18.99 -45.65
N ARG A 97 -26.83 -17.75 -46.06
CA ARG A 97 -27.21 -17.22 -47.37
C ARG A 97 -26.57 -18.00 -48.51
N GLN A 98 -25.27 -18.27 -48.42
CA GLN A 98 -24.55 -19.06 -49.43
C GLN A 98 -25.09 -20.48 -49.54
N HIS A 99 -25.41 -21.12 -48.42
CA HIS A 99 -26.03 -22.44 -48.40
C HIS A 99 -27.41 -22.43 -49.07
N ASP A 100 -28.25 -21.44 -48.77
CA ASP A 100 -29.57 -21.30 -49.39
C ASP A 100 -29.49 -21.03 -50.90
N GLU A 101 -28.54 -20.21 -51.34
CA GLU A 101 -28.27 -19.96 -52.75
C GLU A 101 -27.81 -21.23 -53.46
N ALA A 102 -26.87 -21.97 -52.88
CA ALA A 102 -26.41 -23.26 -53.41
C ALA A 102 -27.58 -24.27 -53.54
N MET A 103 -28.44 -24.36 -52.52
CA MET A 103 -29.62 -25.21 -52.54
C MET A 103 -30.65 -24.79 -53.60
N ARG A 104 -30.84 -23.48 -53.82
CA ARG A 104 -31.69 -22.96 -54.91
C ARG A 104 -31.14 -23.34 -56.28
N LEU A 105 -29.83 -23.17 -56.49
CA LEU A 105 -29.17 -23.54 -57.75
C LEU A 105 -29.32 -25.04 -58.02
N LEU A 106 -29.06 -25.90 -57.03
CA LEU A 106 -29.26 -27.35 -57.14
C LEU A 106 -30.71 -27.73 -57.47
N ARG A 107 -31.69 -27.09 -56.82
CA ARG A 107 -33.12 -27.33 -57.13
C ARG A 107 -33.49 -26.88 -58.55
N SER A 108 -32.88 -25.82 -59.04
CA SER A 108 -33.12 -25.31 -60.39
C SER A 108 -32.50 -26.18 -61.49
N SER A 109 -31.36 -26.83 -61.21
CA SER A 109 -30.72 -27.76 -62.15
C SER A 109 -31.43 -29.11 -62.24
N VAL A 110 -32.09 -29.56 -61.16
CA VAL A 110 -32.85 -30.83 -61.14
C VAL A 110 -34.21 -30.71 -61.86
N ARG A 111 -34.71 -29.50 -62.10
CA ARG A 111 -35.99 -29.25 -62.81
C ARG A 111 -35.85 -29.08 -64.33
N ARG A 112 -34.63 -29.10 -64.87
CA ARG A 112 -34.36 -29.14 -66.32
C ARG A 112 -34.04 -30.57 -66.73
#